data_AF-A0A522UAB2-F1
#
_entry.id   AF-A0A522UAB2-F1
#
_cell.length_a   1.000
_cell.length_b   1.000
_cell.length_c   1.000
_cell.angle_alpha   90.00
_cell.angle_beta   90.00
_cell.angle_gamma   90.00
#
_symmetry.space_group_name_H-M   'P 1'
#
loop_
_entity.id
_entity.type
_entity.pdbx_description
1 polymer ?
#
loop_
_entity_poly.entity_id
_entity_poly.type
_entity_poly.pdbx_seq_one_letter_code
_entity_poly.pdbx_strand_id
1 'polypeptide(L)'
;MCRSRSWRGDSSWWSDSVPPGRTSMSSTLTTPPAANPHPRLRPGRYGIAAGIAALVVIALIASSVLNYVYLDTIPGRASLYGLLAVGLIALGTYFGVRAFNRDRASRRKHLIRAGVLLGLGVLLWLLLIDVFVFTQSAGPEVAAACALACIPTTGFGLLVVRRMDRNEKEPWRLVLVAAAWGAIVATSLVIWGETLWQASAARTLVPGPGLDASTAFSAGVMEELAKGAAVLLLFLVMRDDFDDVVDGIVYGAAVGLGFNFMESITYMTNLYAIYSPEGLGGFAAGFQWYGRQVLGLFFGHATYTAFIGAGIGIARQLPNPRQKVFAIVSGFLVAVAAHFSWDAWLTFFPIQNSVFGLVEIHLRTLIMTGPFTAAVIALLLFGIHYEAQSLVDQFKKEAANGTGTILPDEIPILASPWRRLRHRLRALSHGGFRAYLKLARLQSAQLDLAMERWHRERQEIDTPLEAEDALRRRVIAQRG
;
A
#
# COMPACT_ATOMS: atom_id res chain seq x y z
N MET A 1 60.81 65.96 -30.93
CA MET A 1 61.99 65.44 -30.19
C MET A 1 62.23 63.99 -30.61
N CYS A 2 63.27 63.77 -31.44
CA CYS A 2 64.19 62.60 -31.52
C CYS A 2 63.83 61.33 -30.70
N ARG A 3 63.84 60.08 -31.22
CA ARG A 3 64.78 59.41 -32.14
C ARG A 3 64.17 58.17 -32.81
N SER A 4 64.72 57.89 -33.99
CA SER A 4 64.57 56.75 -34.92
C SER A 4 65.42 55.51 -34.60
N ARG A 5 65.02 54.33 -35.15
CA ARG A 5 65.80 53.24 -35.81
C ARG A 5 65.04 51.89 -35.65
N SER A 6 64.99 50.91 -36.55
CA SER A 6 65.43 50.72 -37.95
C SER A 6 65.00 49.31 -38.44
N TRP A 7 64.47 49.21 -39.67
CA TRP A 7 64.82 48.28 -40.78
C TRP A 7 64.69 46.71 -40.72
N ARG A 8 63.84 46.20 -41.67
CA ARG A 8 64.07 45.25 -42.81
C ARG A 8 64.01 43.70 -42.67
N GLY A 9 63.34 43.05 -43.66
CA GLY A 9 63.60 41.69 -44.22
C GLY A 9 62.46 40.67 -44.07
N ASP A 10 61.51 40.50 -45.00
CA ASP A 10 61.50 39.73 -46.28
C ASP A 10 61.50 38.18 -46.19
N SER A 11 60.37 37.62 -46.67
CA SER A 11 60.15 36.40 -47.48
C SER A 11 60.74 35.02 -47.09
N SER A 12 59.85 34.01 -47.00
CA SER A 12 59.94 32.81 -47.85
C SER A 12 58.68 31.93 -47.75
N TRP A 13 58.14 31.62 -48.92
CA TRP A 13 57.14 30.57 -49.20
C TRP A 13 57.73 29.17 -49.00
N TRP A 14 56.93 28.20 -48.52
CA TRP A 14 56.81 26.84 -49.06
C TRP A 14 55.45 26.25 -48.63
N SER A 15 54.82 25.58 -49.59
CA SER A 15 53.59 24.80 -49.50
C SER A 15 53.73 23.58 -48.58
N ASP A 16 52.62 23.06 -48.04
CA ASP A 16 52.15 21.69 -48.31
C ASP A 16 50.88 21.32 -47.51
N SER A 17 49.87 20.88 -48.28
CA SER A 17 48.86 19.84 -48.05
C SER A 17 48.19 19.58 -46.67
N VAL A 18 46.86 19.55 -46.75
CA VAL A 18 45.77 19.22 -45.80
C VAL A 18 45.90 17.86 -45.09
N PRO A 19 45.39 17.71 -43.84
CA PRO A 19 44.23 16.84 -43.62
C PRO A 19 43.12 17.51 -42.76
N PRO A 20 41.82 17.19 -42.96
CA PRO A 20 40.74 17.83 -42.22
C PRO A 20 40.60 17.17 -40.84
N GLY A 21 40.98 17.89 -39.79
CA GLY A 21 40.93 17.45 -38.40
C GLY A 21 39.72 18.00 -37.63
N ARG A 22 38.73 17.13 -37.41
CA ARG A 22 37.80 17.09 -36.26
C ARG A 22 37.04 18.39 -35.93
N THR A 23 35.83 18.49 -36.47
CA THR A 23 34.73 19.20 -35.80
C THR A 23 34.49 18.59 -34.42
N SER A 24 34.86 19.31 -33.36
CA SER A 24 34.41 18.99 -32.01
C SER A 24 32.93 19.32 -31.89
N MET A 25 32.07 18.36 -32.24
CA MET A 25 30.70 18.36 -31.74
C MET A 25 30.77 18.17 -30.24
N SER A 26 30.78 19.29 -29.51
CA SER A 26 30.34 19.33 -28.12
C SER A 26 28.87 18.91 -28.11
N SER A 27 28.61 17.61 -27.96
CA SER A 27 27.30 17.12 -27.59
C SER A 27 27.03 17.57 -26.16
N THR A 28 26.52 18.79 -26.00
CA THR A 28 25.71 19.11 -24.85
C THR A 28 24.59 18.08 -24.83
N LEU A 29 24.71 17.09 -23.93
CA LEU A 29 23.63 16.19 -23.53
C LEU A 29 22.55 17.06 -22.89
N THR A 30 21.78 17.75 -23.72
CA THR A 30 20.50 18.31 -23.33
C THR A 30 19.63 17.11 -23.02
N THR A 31 19.41 16.89 -21.72
CA THR A 31 18.42 15.95 -21.22
C THR A 31 17.11 16.24 -21.97
N PRO A 32 16.52 15.26 -22.68
CA PRO A 32 15.26 15.50 -23.35
C PRO A 32 14.24 15.99 -22.31
N PRO A 33 13.48 17.06 -22.60
CA PRO A 33 12.51 17.58 -21.64
C PRO A 33 11.51 16.48 -21.27
N ALA A 34 11.14 16.41 -19.99
CA ALA A 34 10.06 15.55 -19.53
C ALA A 34 8.81 15.81 -20.40
N ALA A 35 8.12 14.74 -20.80
CA ALA A 35 6.98 14.80 -21.73
C ALA A 35 5.79 15.63 -21.21
N ASN A 36 5.83 16.08 -19.95
CA ASN A 36 4.82 16.94 -19.34
C ASN A 36 5.46 18.06 -18.49
N PRO A 37 5.54 19.32 -18.97
CA PRO A 37 5.83 20.45 -18.10
C PRO A 37 4.66 20.63 -17.13
N HIS A 38 4.87 20.36 -15.84
CA HIS A 38 3.83 20.51 -14.81
C HIS A 38 3.18 21.91 -14.89
N PRO A 39 1.84 22.02 -14.96
CA PRO A 39 1.16 23.31 -14.88
C PRO A 39 1.41 23.92 -13.50
N ARG A 40 1.93 25.15 -13.46
CA ARG A 40 2.37 25.86 -12.22
C ARG A 40 1.27 26.12 -11.17
N LEU A 41 0.01 25.72 -11.43
CA LEU A 41 -1.17 26.13 -10.64
C LEU A 41 -2.15 25.00 -10.29
N ARG A 42 -1.82 23.71 -10.52
CA ARG A 42 -2.60 22.60 -9.92
C ARG A 42 -1.96 22.25 -8.56
N PRO A 43 -2.73 22.10 -7.46
CA PRO A 43 -2.17 21.51 -6.25
C PRO A 43 -1.62 20.14 -6.64
N GLY A 44 -0.30 19.96 -6.50
CA GLY A 44 0.33 18.70 -6.84
C GLY A 44 -0.29 17.59 -6.01
N ARG A 45 -0.40 16.37 -6.56
CA ARG A 45 -0.85 15.17 -5.82
C ARG A 45 -0.19 15.03 -4.44
N TYR A 46 1.09 15.43 -4.33
CA TYR A 46 1.83 15.49 -3.07
C TYR A 46 1.31 16.53 -2.06
N GLY A 47 0.71 17.63 -2.53
CA GLY A 47 0.03 18.60 -1.67
C GLY A 47 -1.28 18.08 -1.10
N ILE A 48 -2.06 17.32 -1.89
CA ILE A 48 -3.26 16.62 -1.39
C ILE A 48 -2.85 15.54 -0.39
N ALA A 49 -1.86 14.72 -0.73
CA ALA A 49 -1.32 13.71 0.18
C ALA A 49 -0.78 14.33 1.48
N ALA A 50 -0.07 15.46 1.40
CA ALA A 50 0.40 16.18 2.58
C ALA A 50 -0.76 16.74 3.42
N GLY A 51 -1.83 17.23 2.78
CA GLY A 51 -3.04 17.67 3.47
C GLY A 51 -3.76 16.54 4.21
N ILE A 52 -3.94 15.39 3.56
CA ILE A 52 -4.53 14.20 4.19
C ILE A 52 -3.64 13.70 5.33
N ALA A 53 -2.32 13.59 5.10
CA ALA A 53 -1.38 13.17 6.14
C ALA A 53 -1.38 14.14 7.33
N ALA A 54 -1.44 15.45 7.09
CA ALA A 54 -1.55 16.45 8.15
C ALA A 54 -2.87 16.31 8.93
N LEU A 55 -3.99 16.08 8.23
CA LEU A 55 -5.28 15.87 8.87
C LEU A 55 -5.29 14.60 9.73
N VAL A 56 -4.69 13.51 9.24
CA VAL A 56 -4.47 12.29 10.03
C VAL A 56 -3.61 12.60 11.25
N VAL A 57 -2.47 13.28 11.09
CA VAL A 57 -1.61 13.66 12.23
C VAL A 57 -2.34 14.54 13.24
N ILE A 58 -3.15 15.51 12.80
CA ILE A 58 -3.96 16.35 13.70
C ILE A 58 -4.98 15.50 14.46
N ALA A 59 -5.68 14.59 13.77
CA ALA A 59 -6.62 13.67 14.40
C ALA A 59 -5.91 12.79 15.46
N LEU A 60 -4.69 12.33 15.16
CA LEU A 60 -3.87 11.53 16.07
C LEU A 60 -3.33 12.35 17.27
N ILE A 61 -2.94 13.61 17.07
CA ILE A 61 -2.53 14.50 18.18
C ILE A 61 -3.73 14.81 19.07
N ALA A 62 -4.88 15.15 18.48
CA ALA A 62 -6.11 15.39 19.23
C ALA A 62 -6.50 14.14 20.03
N SER A 63 -6.43 12.97 19.40
CA SER A 63 -6.58 11.65 20.03
C SER A 63 -5.64 11.50 21.24
N SER A 64 -4.34 11.80 21.08
CA SER A 64 -3.38 11.70 22.17
C SER A 64 -3.68 12.63 23.35
N VAL A 65 -4.07 13.87 23.09
CA VAL A 65 -4.38 14.86 24.13
C VAL A 65 -5.66 14.48 24.86
N LEU A 66 -6.69 14.04 24.13
CA LEU A 66 -7.96 13.66 24.73
C LEU A 66 -7.84 12.36 25.55
N ASN A 67 -6.98 11.41 25.14
CA ASN A 67 -6.66 10.18 25.90
C ASN A 67 -6.14 10.53 27.29
N TYR A 68 -5.25 11.52 27.35
CA TYR A 68 -4.68 12.02 28.59
C TYR A 68 -5.73 12.71 29.48
N VAL A 69 -6.73 13.37 28.90
CA VAL A 69 -7.72 14.17 29.63
C VAL A 69 -8.94 13.36 30.10
N TYR A 70 -9.40 12.39 29.31
CA TYR A 70 -10.71 11.74 29.54
C TYR A 70 -10.65 10.29 29.99
N LEU A 71 -9.54 9.57 29.73
CA LEU A 71 -9.52 8.13 29.92
C LEU A 71 -8.80 7.65 31.19
N ASP A 72 -8.23 8.55 32.01
CA ASP A 72 -7.68 8.33 33.38
C ASP A 72 -6.83 7.07 33.63
N THR A 73 -6.47 6.34 32.60
CA THR A 73 -5.97 4.96 32.70
C THR A 73 -4.63 4.78 32.03
N ILE A 74 -3.93 5.81 31.55
CA ILE A 74 -2.57 5.63 31.04
C ILE A 74 -1.59 5.78 32.21
N PRO A 75 -1.13 4.69 32.87
CA PRO A 75 -0.17 4.77 33.96
C PRO A 75 1.15 5.35 33.44
N GLY A 76 1.90 5.99 34.34
CA GLY A 76 3.23 6.57 34.10
C GLY A 76 4.32 5.61 33.56
N ARG A 77 3.96 4.39 33.15
CA ARG A 77 4.81 3.51 32.32
C ARG A 77 4.79 3.92 30.84
N ALA A 78 3.70 4.50 30.34
CA ALA A 78 3.65 5.05 28.98
C ALA A 78 4.58 6.26 28.78
N SER A 79 4.87 7.00 29.85
CA SER A 79 5.80 8.14 29.81
C SER A 79 7.25 7.75 29.54
N LEU A 80 7.69 6.52 29.84
CA LEU A 80 9.07 6.08 29.56
C LEU A 80 9.28 5.76 28.08
N TYR A 81 8.30 5.14 27.43
CA TYR A 81 8.33 4.83 26.00
C TYR A 81 7.96 6.05 25.14
N GLY A 82 7.15 6.95 25.67
CA GLY A 82 6.88 8.26 25.08
C GLY A 82 8.13 9.08 24.83
N LEU A 83 9.20 8.92 25.61
CA LEU A 83 10.47 9.63 25.42
C LEU A 83 11.13 9.30 24.07
N LEU A 84 10.97 8.09 23.54
CA LEU A 84 11.50 7.73 22.22
C LEU A 84 10.68 8.40 21.10
N ALA A 85 9.35 8.44 21.22
CA ALA A 85 8.49 9.17 20.29
C ALA A 85 8.77 10.67 20.34
N VAL A 86 8.91 11.25 21.54
CA VAL A 86 9.31 12.65 21.76
C VAL A 86 10.70 12.90 21.16
N GLY A 87 11.65 11.99 21.32
CA GLY A 87 12.99 12.08 20.73
C GLY A 87 12.95 12.08 19.20
N LEU A 88 12.15 11.20 18.59
CA LEU A 88 11.94 11.16 17.13
C LEU A 88 11.24 12.42 16.61
N ILE A 89 10.24 12.91 17.34
CA ILE A 89 9.53 14.15 17.01
C ILE A 89 10.45 15.36 17.12
N ALA A 90 11.25 15.45 18.19
CA ALA A 90 12.23 16.50 18.39
C ALA A 90 13.32 16.49 17.31
N LEU A 91 13.82 15.31 16.95
CA LEU A 91 14.82 15.16 15.89
C LEU A 91 14.24 15.50 14.51
N GLY A 92 13.01 15.06 14.22
CA GLY A 92 12.29 15.41 13.01
C GLY A 92 12.05 16.92 12.88
N THR A 93 11.63 17.55 13.98
CA THR A 93 11.45 19.01 14.09
C THR A 93 12.77 19.74 13.89
N TYR A 94 13.86 19.26 14.49
CA TYR A 94 15.21 19.81 14.31
C TYR A 94 15.63 19.80 12.84
N PHE A 95 15.48 18.68 12.13
CA PHE A 95 15.80 18.61 10.70
C PHE A 95 14.86 19.46 9.84
N GLY A 96 13.58 19.60 10.24
CA GLY A 96 12.60 20.47 9.60
C GLY A 96 13.01 21.94 9.68
N VAL A 97 13.37 22.42 10.86
CA VAL A 97 13.88 23.80 11.08
C VAL A 97 15.19 24.01 10.30
N ARG A 98 16.09 23.02 10.31
CA ARG A 98 17.37 23.10 9.58
C ARG A 98 17.21 23.16 8.06
N ALA A 99 16.07 22.70 7.53
CA ALA A 99 15.77 22.75 6.11
C ALA A 99 15.47 24.17 5.60
N PHE A 100 15.04 25.09 6.47
CA PHE A 100 14.73 26.48 6.07
C PHE A 100 15.98 27.30 5.70
N ASN A 101 17.15 26.95 6.24
CA ASN A 101 18.38 27.75 6.10
C ASN A 101 19.37 27.20 5.06
N ARG A 102 18.96 26.29 4.16
CA ARG A 102 19.89 25.68 3.19
C ARG A 102 19.39 25.66 1.74
N ASP A 103 20.34 25.37 0.84
CA ASP A 103 20.12 25.23 -0.59
C ASP A 103 18.97 24.25 -0.94
N ARG A 104 18.40 24.38 -2.15
CA ARG A 104 17.23 23.57 -2.56
C ARG A 104 17.46 22.05 -2.48
N ALA A 105 18.68 21.58 -2.76
CA ALA A 105 19.01 20.16 -2.79
C ALA A 105 19.13 19.54 -1.39
N SER A 106 19.78 20.23 -0.45
CA SER A 106 19.89 19.79 0.94
C SER A 106 18.59 20.02 1.71
N ARG A 107 17.81 21.07 1.39
CA ARG A 107 16.46 21.29 1.91
C ARG A 107 15.55 20.09 1.66
N ARG A 108 15.53 19.56 0.43
CA ARG A 108 14.73 18.36 0.11
C ARG A 108 15.12 17.14 0.95
N LYS A 109 16.44 16.87 1.09
CA LYS A 109 16.93 15.75 1.90
C LYS A 109 16.56 15.88 3.38
N HIS A 110 16.65 17.09 3.94
CA HIS A 110 16.30 17.35 5.33
C HIS A 110 14.78 17.31 5.58
N LEU A 111 13.97 17.81 4.65
CA LEU A 111 12.50 17.67 4.73
C LEU A 111 12.06 16.20 4.66
N ILE A 112 12.69 15.38 3.80
CA ILE A 112 12.43 13.94 3.76
C ILE A 112 12.79 13.28 5.09
N ARG A 113 13.98 13.57 5.64
CA ARG A 113 14.40 13.05 6.94
C ARG A 113 13.47 13.50 8.07
N ALA A 114 13.07 14.77 8.08
CA ALA A 114 12.11 15.32 9.03
C ALA A 114 10.76 14.58 8.95
N GLY A 115 10.20 14.45 7.75
CA GLY A 115 8.93 13.74 7.53
C GLY A 115 9.00 12.27 7.96
N VAL A 116 10.09 11.56 7.63
CA VAL A 116 10.29 10.16 8.05
C VAL A 116 10.38 10.06 9.57
N LEU A 117 11.16 10.91 10.22
CA LEU A 117 11.34 10.86 11.68
C LEU A 117 10.06 11.25 12.43
N LEU A 118 9.34 12.27 11.96
CA LEU A 118 8.03 12.64 12.51
C LEU A 118 7.03 11.50 12.33
N GLY A 119 6.98 10.90 11.13
CA GLY A 119 6.12 9.75 10.85
C GLY A 119 6.43 8.54 11.74
N LEU A 120 7.70 8.20 11.90
CA LEU A 120 8.14 7.13 12.81
C LEU A 120 7.81 7.46 14.27
N GLY A 121 7.98 8.70 14.70
CA GLY A 121 7.62 9.14 16.05
C GLY A 121 6.13 9.01 16.33
N VAL A 122 5.28 9.41 15.38
CA VAL A 122 3.82 9.24 15.47
C VAL A 122 3.46 7.75 15.47
N LEU A 123 3.98 6.96 14.53
CA LEU A 123 3.72 5.51 14.48
C LEU A 123 4.14 4.79 15.76
N LEU A 124 5.29 5.14 16.32
CA LEU A 124 5.76 4.57 17.59
C LEU A 124 4.82 4.97 18.74
N TRP A 125 4.38 6.22 18.79
CA TRP A 125 3.42 6.68 19.79
C TRP A 125 2.09 5.94 19.73
N LEU A 126 1.55 5.74 18.53
CA LEU A 126 0.32 4.98 18.31
C LEU A 126 0.48 3.52 18.70
N LEU A 127 1.57 2.88 18.28
CA LEU A 127 1.86 1.51 18.64
C LEU A 127 1.91 1.32 20.16
N LEU A 128 2.39 2.32 20.91
CA LEU A 128 2.41 2.27 22.37
C LEU A 128 1.01 2.38 22.98
N ILE A 129 0.15 3.25 22.45
CA ILE A 129 -1.27 3.34 22.87
C ILE A 129 -1.96 2.01 22.61
N ASP A 130 -1.79 1.48 21.41
CA ASP A 130 -2.30 0.19 20.97
C ASP A 130 -1.85 -0.92 21.94
N VAL A 131 -0.54 -1.11 22.13
CA VAL A 131 0.00 -2.11 23.09
C VAL A 131 -0.56 -1.90 24.49
N PHE A 132 -0.72 -0.66 24.93
CA PHE A 132 -1.30 -0.38 26.23
C PHE A 132 -2.74 -0.87 26.32
N VAL A 133 -3.61 -0.44 25.40
CA VAL A 133 -5.02 -0.85 25.30
C VAL A 133 -5.15 -2.38 25.25
N PHE A 134 -4.33 -3.04 24.43
CA PHE A 134 -4.42 -4.49 24.22
C PHE A 134 -3.87 -5.34 25.37
N THR A 135 -3.05 -4.74 26.26
CA THR A 135 -2.55 -5.43 27.46
C THR A 135 -3.41 -5.16 28.70
N GLN A 136 -4.32 -4.17 28.65
CA GLN A 136 -5.16 -3.82 29.81
C GLN A 136 -6.02 -5.00 30.28
N SER A 137 -6.61 -5.75 29.35
CA SER A 137 -7.66 -6.72 29.68
C SER A 137 -7.11 -7.99 30.34
N ALA A 138 -6.05 -8.58 29.77
CA ALA A 138 -5.53 -9.88 30.21
C ALA A 138 -4.03 -9.86 30.57
N GLY A 139 -3.40 -8.68 30.58
CA GLY A 139 -1.98 -8.52 30.85
C GLY A 139 -1.07 -8.75 29.63
N PRO A 140 0.21 -8.39 29.74
CA PRO A 140 1.17 -8.40 28.63
C PRO A 140 1.51 -9.79 28.12
N GLU A 141 1.54 -10.80 28.99
CA GLU A 141 1.88 -12.18 28.60
C GLU A 141 0.81 -12.80 27.70
N VAL A 142 -0.46 -12.62 28.07
CA VAL A 142 -1.60 -13.12 27.28
C VAL A 142 -1.70 -12.37 25.96
N ALA A 143 -1.55 -11.04 25.97
CA ALA A 143 -1.53 -10.25 24.73
C ALA A 143 -0.41 -10.68 23.78
N ALA A 144 0.79 -10.94 24.32
CA ALA A 144 1.92 -11.45 23.52
C ALA A 144 1.62 -12.83 22.93
N ALA A 145 1.01 -13.74 23.72
CA ALA A 145 0.60 -15.06 23.21
C ALA A 145 -0.46 -14.95 22.11
N CYS A 146 -1.45 -14.06 22.26
CA CYS A 146 -2.47 -13.80 21.25
C CYS A 146 -1.85 -13.22 19.96
N ALA A 147 -0.91 -12.28 20.09
CA ALA A 147 -0.19 -11.71 18.95
C ALA A 147 0.63 -12.78 18.22
N LEU A 148 1.40 -13.59 18.95
CA LEU A 148 2.17 -14.69 18.38
C LEU A 148 1.29 -15.70 17.64
N ALA A 149 0.08 -15.97 18.13
CA ALA A 149 -0.88 -16.84 17.45
C ALA A 149 -1.42 -16.23 16.13
N CYS A 150 -1.55 -14.90 16.04
CA CYS A 150 -2.06 -14.22 14.84
C CYS A 150 -1.00 -13.98 13.75
N ILE A 151 0.31 -14.00 14.10
CA ILE A 151 1.39 -13.73 13.13
C ILE A 151 1.40 -14.73 11.96
N PRO A 152 1.32 -16.07 12.16
CA PRO A 152 1.36 -17.02 11.05
C PRO A 152 0.20 -16.87 10.07
N THR A 153 -1.02 -16.69 10.57
CA THR A 153 -2.24 -16.53 9.76
C THR A 153 -2.23 -15.21 9.01
N THR A 154 -1.85 -14.11 9.66
CA THR A 154 -1.73 -12.80 9.01
C THR A 154 -0.61 -12.79 7.97
N GLY A 155 0.55 -13.36 8.29
CA GLY A 155 1.67 -13.50 7.36
C GLY A 155 1.31 -14.35 6.14
N PHE A 156 0.57 -15.44 6.35
CA PHE A 156 -0.02 -16.23 5.26
C PHE A 156 -1.00 -15.41 4.44
N GLY A 157 -1.89 -14.65 5.10
CA GLY A 157 -2.83 -13.73 4.45
C GLY A 157 -2.13 -12.76 3.50
N LEU A 158 -1.12 -12.04 3.99
CA LEU A 158 -0.33 -11.09 3.20
C LEU A 158 0.42 -11.78 2.05
N LEU A 159 0.93 -13.00 2.27
CA LEU A 159 1.55 -13.79 1.22
C LEU A 159 0.55 -14.14 0.12
N VAL A 160 -0.67 -14.57 0.46
CA VAL A 160 -1.72 -14.91 -0.50
C VAL A 160 -2.14 -13.67 -1.29
N VAL A 161 -2.46 -12.56 -0.59
CA VAL A 161 -2.89 -11.30 -1.22
C VAL A 161 -1.83 -10.80 -2.20
N ARG A 162 -0.56 -10.74 -1.79
CA ARG A 162 0.54 -10.34 -2.69
C ARG A 162 0.73 -11.26 -3.90
N ARG A 163 0.26 -12.50 -3.82
CA ARG A 163 0.34 -13.49 -4.92
C ARG A 163 -0.92 -13.49 -5.79
N MET A 164 -1.94 -12.70 -5.44
CA MET A 164 -3.13 -12.50 -6.27
C MET A 164 -2.75 -11.77 -7.56
N ASP A 165 -1.86 -10.78 -7.48
CA ASP A 165 -1.20 -10.26 -8.66
C ASP A 165 -0.15 -11.26 -9.18
N ARG A 166 -0.41 -11.79 -10.37
CA ARG A 166 0.40 -12.81 -11.04
C ARG A 166 1.33 -12.23 -12.10
N ASN A 167 1.08 -11.02 -12.54
CA ASN A 167 1.79 -10.38 -13.63
C ASN A 167 2.83 -9.40 -13.09
N GLU A 168 2.45 -8.60 -12.09
CA GLU A 168 3.32 -7.65 -11.41
C GLU A 168 3.27 -7.86 -9.90
N LYS A 169 4.31 -8.49 -9.34
CA LYS A 169 4.29 -8.75 -7.90
C LYS A 169 4.62 -7.49 -7.13
N GLU A 170 3.62 -6.98 -6.42
CA GLU A 170 3.75 -5.80 -5.58
C GLU A 170 4.96 -5.85 -4.62
N PRO A 171 5.69 -4.75 -4.43
CA PRO A 171 6.88 -4.76 -3.61
C PRO A 171 6.48 -4.95 -2.14
N TRP A 172 7.13 -5.90 -1.45
CA TRP A 172 6.82 -6.21 -0.05
C TRP A 172 6.82 -4.99 0.87
N ARG A 173 7.65 -3.99 0.57
CA ARG A 173 7.68 -2.73 1.32
C ARG A 173 6.32 -2.05 1.38
N LEU A 174 5.56 -2.02 0.28
CA LEU A 174 4.27 -1.34 0.21
C LEU A 174 3.17 -2.18 0.84
N VAL A 175 3.17 -3.50 0.60
CA VAL A 175 2.24 -4.44 1.26
C VAL A 175 2.40 -4.40 2.79
N LEU A 176 3.63 -4.37 3.29
CA LEU A 176 3.90 -4.29 4.72
C LEU A 176 3.57 -2.91 5.31
N VAL A 177 3.79 -1.82 4.57
CA VAL A 177 3.36 -0.47 4.99
C VAL A 177 1.84 -0.38 5.05
N ALA A 178 1.13 -0.95 4.07
CA ALA A 178 -0.33 -1.04 4.05
C ALA A 178 -0.85 -1.82 5.27
N ALA A 179 -0.29 -3.00 5.53
CA ALA A 179 -0.65 -3.80 6.70
C ALA A 179 -0.31 -3.08 8.02
N ALA A 180 0.86 -2.45 8.13
CA ALA A 180 1.24 -1.69 9.31
C ALA A 180 0.32 -0.49 9.57
N TRP A 181 -0.15 0.18 8.52
CA TRP A 181 -1.17 1.22 8.67
C TRP A 181 -2.46 0.66 9.25
N GLY A 182 -2.96 -0.45 8.69
CA GLY A 182 -4.16 -1.11 9.20
C GLY A 182 -4.03 -1.51 10.66
N ALA A 183 -2.88 -2.09 11.03
CA ALA A 183 -2.64 -2.62 12.36
C ALA A 183 -2.37 -1.58 13.46
N ILE A 184 -1.92 -0.38 13.08
CA ILE A 184 -1.46 0.64 14.05
C ILE A 184 -2.26 1.93 13.91
N VAL A 185 -2.30 2.49 12.70
CA VAL A 185 -2.89 3.82 12.48
C VAL A 185 -4.41 3.71 12.48
N ALA A 186 -4.96 2.75 11.74
CA ALA A 186 -6.39 2.61 11.62
C ALA A 186 -7.05 2.17 12.94
N THR A 187 -6.48 1.19 13.64
CA THR A 187 -6.93 0.78 14.98
C THR A 187 -6.93 1.93 15.98
N SER A 188 -5.84 2.68 16.07
CA SER A 188 -5.77 3.85 16.94
C SER A 188 -6.81 4.93 16.60
N LEU A 189 -7.04 5.20 15.31
CA LEU A 189 -8.05 6.18 14.87
C LEU A 189 -9.48 5.71 15.21
N VAL A 190 -9.75 4.42 15.12
CA VAL A 190 -11.07 3.83 15.37
C VAL A 190 -11.45 3.89 16.83
N ILE A 191 -10.54 3.51 17.74
CA ILE A 191 -10.75 3.63 19.19
C ILE A 191 -11.29 5.03 19.54
N TRP A 192 -10.76 6.06 18.88
CA TRP A 192 -11.19 7.43 19.03
C TRP A 192 -12.52 7.77 18.37
N GLY A 193 -12.69 7.38 17.10
CA GLY A 193 -13.94 7.59 16.37
C GLY A 193 -15.13 7.01 17.13
N GLU A 194 -14.96 5.79 17.65
CA GLU A 194 -15.97 5.12 18.46
C GLU A 194 -16.15 5.77 19.83
N THR A 195 -15.09 6.13 20.54
CA THR A 195 -15.21 6.84 21.83
C THR A 195 -15.97 8.16 21.68
N LEU A 196 -15.70 8.93 20.62
CA LEU A 196 -16.42 10.17 20.31
C LEU A 196 -17.89 9.89 19.95
N TRP A 197 -18.15 8.84 19.18
CA TRP A 197 -19.50 8.41 18.85
C TRP A 197 -20.30 8.03 20.11
N GLN A 198 -19.68 7.26 21.00
CA GLN A 198 -20.28 6.88 22.29
C GLN A 198 -20.52 8.10 23.19
N ALA A 199 -19.62 9.09 23.19
CA ALA A 199 -19.77 10.30 23.98
C ALA A 199 -20.85 11.27 23.44
N SER A 200 -21.16 11.21 22.14
CA SER A 200 -22.05 12.16 21.46
C SER A 200 -23.38 11.54 21.03
N ALA A 201 -23.36 10.61 20.08
CA ALA A 201 -24.55 10.02 19.47
C ALA A 201 -25.21 8.99 20.40
N ALA A 202 -24.43 8.12 21.03
CA ALA A 202 -25.00 7.03 21.85
C ALA A 202 -25.76 7.53 23.09
N ARG A 203 -25.30 8.61 23.74
CA ARG A 203 -25.97 9.19 24.92
C ARG A 203 -27.38 9.71 24.64
N THR A 204 -27.69 9.99 23.38
CA THR A 204 -29.02 10.48 22.96
C THR A 204 -29.98 9.35 22.58
N LEU A 205 -29.48 8.11 22.51
CA LEU A 205 -30.26 6.94 22.14
C LEU A 205 -30.56 6.08 23.37
N VAL A 206 -31.75 5.50 23.39
CA VAL A 206 -32.15 4.53 24.42
C VAL A 206 -31.53 3.17 24.09
N PRO A 207 -31.02 2.40 25.08
CA PRO A 207 -30.53 1.05 24.87
C PRO A 207 -31.53 0.17 24.10
N GLY A 208 -31.04 -0.57 23.11
CA GLY A 208 -31.84 -1.45 22.27
C GLY A 208 -31.44 -1.41 20.79
N PRO A 209 -32.26 -1.99 19.90
CA PRO A 209 -31.88 -2.25 18.50
C PRO A 209 -31.42 -1.02 17.70
N GLY A 210 -31.96 0.17 18.02
CA GLY A 210 -31.54 1.41 17.36
C GLY A 210 -30.12 1.84 17.73
N LEU A 211 -29.73 1.68 19.00
CA LEU A 211 -28.37 1.97 19.46
C LEU A 211 -27.37 0.93 18.91
N ASP A 212 -27.79 -0.33 18.84
CA ASP A 212 -26.98 -1.42 18.27
C ASP A 212 -26.67 -1.20 16.79
N ALA A 213 -27.70 -0.87 15.99
CA ALA A 213 -27.53 -0.51 14.59
C ALA A 213 -26.68 0.76 14.42
N SER A 214 -26.87 1.76 15.29
CA SER A 214 -26.05 2.98 15.30
C SER A 214 -24.57 2.69 15.55
N THR A 215 -24.28 1.78 16.49
CA THR A 215 -22.92 1.38 16.83
C THR A 215 -22.27 0.60 15.68
N ALA A 216 -22.97 -0.40 15.12
CA ALA A 216 -22.51 -1.13 13.94
C ALA A 216 -22.26 -0.22 12.74
N PHE A 217 -23.11 0.79 12.53
CA PHE A 217 -22.94 1.75 11.44
C PHE A 217 -21.72 2.63 11.66
N SER A 218 -21.53 3.10 12.90
CA SER A 218 -20.37 3.93 13.26
C SER A 218 -19.06 3.18 13.09
N ALA A 219 -18.99 1.93 13.58
CA ALA A 219 -17.85 1.05 13.39
C ALA A 219 -17.55 0.89 11.89
N GLY A 220 -18.56 0.49 11.10
CA GLY A 220 -18.47 0.37 9.64
C GLY A 220 -17.87 1.61 8.95
N VAL A 221 -18.36 2.81 9.29
CA VAL A 221 -17.91 4.06 8.68
C VAL A 221 -16.50 4.46 9.16
N MET A 222 -16.28 4.50 10.47
CA MET A 222 -15.04 5.03 11.05
C MET A 222 -13.85 4.13 10.74
N GLU A 223 -14.06 2.81 10.84
CA GLU A 223 -13.03 1.84 10.51
C GLU A 223 -12.63 1.87 9.05
N GLU A 224 -13.61 1.75 8.15
CA GLU A 224 -13.33 1.71 6.72
C GLU A 224 -12.80 3.06 6.21
N LEU A 225 -13.14 4.18 6.87
CA LEU A 225 -12.55 5.48 6.57
C LEU A 225 -11.07 5.54 6.95
N ALA A 226 -10.73 5.08 8.16
CA ALA A 226 -9.35 5.06 8.65
C ALA A 226 -8.45 4.12 7.82
N LYS A 227 -9.00 2.97 7.41
CA LYS A 227 -8.35 2.00 6.50
C LYS A 227 -8.25 2.55 5.07
N GLY A 228 -9.33 3.13 4.55
CA GLY A 228 -9.38 3.72 3.22
C GLY A 228 -8.43 4.89 3.01
N ALA A 229 -8.16 5.68 4.06
CA ALA A 229 -7.16 6.74 4.04
C ALA A 229 -5.76 6.22 3.67
N ALA A 230 -5.40 5.00 4.11
CA ALA A 230 -4.15 4.36 3.76
C ALA A 230 -4.05 4.10 2.25
N VAL A 231 -5.09 3.50 1.70
CA VAL A 231 -5.16 3.14 0.28
C VAL A 231 -5.12 4.38 -0.59
N LEU A 232 -5.86 5.43 -0.19
CA LEU A 232 -5.84 6.72 -0.88
C LEU A 232 -4.47 7.39 -0.83
N LEU A 233 -3.79 7.36 0.32
CA LEU A 233 -2.43 7.88 0.46
C LEU A 233 -1.42 7.10 -0.39
N LEU A 234 -1.50 5.77 -0.41
CA LEU A 234 -0.68 4.94 -1.30
C LEU A 234 -0.90 5.31 -2.76
N PHE A 235 -2.15 5.41 -3.20
CA PHE A 235 -2.50 5.85 -4.55
C PHE A 235 -1.96 7.24 -4.92
N LEU A 236 -1.98 8.20 -3.99
CA LEU A 236 -1.53 9.57 -4.24
C LEU A 236 0.00 9.70 -4.24
N VAL A 237 0.70 8.91 -3.42
CA VAL A 237 2.15 9.03 -3.20
C VAL A 237 2.94 8.04 -4.05
N MET A 238 2.49 6.79 -4.11
CA MET A 238 3.16 5.65 -4.78
C MET A 238 2.43 5.29 -6.07
N ARG A 239 2.13 6.32 -6.86
CA ARG A 239 1.36 6.20 -8.10
C ARG A 239 2.02 5.26 -9.13
N ASP A 240 3.34 5.16 -9.12
CA ASP A 240 4.11 4.31 -10.03
C ASP A 240 4.08 2.82 -9.63
N ASP A 241 3.61 2.50 -8.43
CA ASP A 241 3.39 1.12 -7.92
C ASP A 241 1.88 0.88 -7.67
N PHE A 242 0.98 1.72 -8.21
CA PHE A 242 -0.49 1.62 -8.05
C PHE A 242 -1.18 2.09 -9.33
N ASP A 243 -1.52 1.13 -10.18
CA ASP A 243 -1.88 1.37 -11.57
C ASP A 243 -3.21 0.77 -11.99
N ASP A 244 -3.72 -0.22 -11.25
CA ASP A 244 -4.97 -0.87 -11.62
C ASP A 244 -5.86 -1.31 -10.45
N VAL A 245 -6.93 -2.05 -10.79
CA VAL A 245 -7.91 -2.59 -9.84
C VAL A 245 -7.31 -3.72 -8.99
N VAL A 246 -6.40 -4.51 -9.56
CA VAL A 246 -5.71 -5.61 -8.88
C VAL A 246 -4.84 -5.06 -7.77
N ASP A 247 -4.00 -4.06 -8.06
CA ASP A 247 -3.15 -3.35 -7.09
C ASP A 247 -4.00 -2.77 -5.95
N GLY A 248 -5.10 -2.11 -6.33
CA GLY A 248 -6.05 -1.55 -5.38
C GLY A 248 -6.60 -2.62 -4.43
N ILE A 249 -7.06 -3.75 -4.96
CA ILE A 249 -7.54 -4.89 -4.16
C ILE A 249 -6.42 -5.43 -3.26
N VAL A 250 -5.20 -5.57 -3.77
CA VAL A 250 -4.04 -6.09 -3.03
C VAL A 250 -3.69 -5.18 -1.85
N TYR A 251 -3.58 -3.87 -2.08
CA TYR A 251 -3.29 -2.91 -1.02
C TYR A 251 -4.45 -2.78 -0.03
N GLY A 252 -5.69 -2.72 -0.52
CA GLY A 252 -6.87 -2.67 0.33
C GLY A 252 -6.98 -3.88 1.25
N ALA A 253 -6.81 -5.09 0.71
CA ALA A 253 -6.80 -6.32 1.49
C ALA A 253 -5.62 -6.38 2.48
N ALA A 254 -4.43 -5.87 2.10
CA ALA A 254 -3.29 -5.80 3.00
C ALA A 254 -3.56 -4.89 4.21
N VAL A 255 -4.17 -3.71 3.99
CA VAL A 255 -4.63 -2.83 5.08
C VAL A 255 -5.64 -3.54 5.98
N GLY A 256 -6.65 -4.17 5.38
CA GLY A 256 -7.69 -4.90 6.11
C GLY A 256 -7.13 -6.07 6.94
N LEU A 257 -6.14 -6.81 6.41
CA LEU A 257 -5.45 -7.88 7.15
C LEU A 257 -4.66 -7.36 8.34
N GLY A 258 -3.99 -6.20 8.19
CA GLY A 258 -3.32 -5.53 9.28
C GLY A 258 -4.28 -5.11 10.40
N PHE A 259 -5.42 -4.54 10.02
CA PHE A 259 -6.47 -4.20 10.98
C PHE A 259 -7.01 -5.45 11.70
N ASN A 260 -7.35 -6.49 10.95
CA ASN A 260 -7.84 -7.76 11.50
C ASN A 260 -6.83 -8.40 12.47
N PHE A 261 -5.53 -8.30 12.19
CA PHE A 261 -4.48 -8.78 13.10
C PHE A 261 -4.60 -8.13 14.48
N MET A 262 -4.68 -6.80 14.51
CA MET A 262 -4.67 -6.08 15.78
C MET A 262 -6.01 -6.18 16.53
N GLU A 263 -7.10 -6.10 15.80
CA GLU A 263 -8.43 -6.26 16.38
C GLU A 263 -8.64 -7.69 16.94
N SER A 264 -8.10 -8.72 16.27
CA SER A 264 -8.15 -10.09 16.79
C SER A 264 -7.47 -10.22 18.15
N ILE A 265 -6.30 -9.60 18.34
CA ILE A 265 -5.60 -9.61 19.64
C ILE A 265 -6.49 -8.99 20.72
N THR A 266 -7.16 -7.88 20.40
CA THR A 266 -8.09 -7.20 21.31
C THR A 266 -9.24 -8.10 21.74
N TYR A 267 -9.91 -8.75 20.77
CA TYR A 267 -11.02 -9.65 21.08
C TYR A 267 -10.57 -10.89 21.83
N MET A 268 -9.41 -11.45 21.47
CA MET A 268 -8.83 -12.60 22.16
C MET A 268 -8.50 -12.30 23.62
N THR A 269 -7.85 -11.16 23.89
CA THR A 269 -7.48 -10.74 25.25
C THR A 269 -8.70 -10.36 26.10
N ASN A 270 -9.68 -9.67 25.51
CA ASN A 270 -10.94 -9.35 26.19
C ASN A 270 -11.69 -10.61 26.61
N LEU A 271 -11.86 -11.57 25.69
CA LEU A 271 -12.56 -12.81 26.01
C LEU A 271 -11.76 -13.75 26.90
N TYR A 272 -10.42 -13.74 26.81
CA TYR A 272 -9.58 -14.41 27.79
C TYR A 272 -9.89 -13.90 29.20
N ALA A 273 -9.90 -12.58 29.39
CA ALA A 273 -10.09 -11.96 30.70
C ALA A 273 -11.48 -12.27 31.28
N ILE A 274 -12.53 -12.17 30.45
CA ILE A 274 -13.92 -12.45 30.86
C ILE A 274 -14.08 -13.89 31.36
N TYR A 275 -13.47 -14.85 30.68
CA TYR A 275 -13.64 -16.29 30.98
C TYR A 275 -12.49 -16.90 31.81
N SER A 276 -11.52 -16.08 32.22
CA SER A 276 -10.40 -16.53 33.05
C SER A 276 -10.84 -17.00 34.45
N PRO A 277 -11.82 -16.37 35.14
CA PRO A 277 -12.28 -16.82 36.45
C PRO A 277 -12.83 -18.26 36.45
N GLU A 278 -13.41 -18.70 35.33
CA GLU A 278 -13.94 -20.05 35.13
C GLU A 278 -12.87 -21.04 34.62
N GLY A 279 -11.62 -20.61 34.45
CA GLY A 279 -10.54 -21.41 33.88
C GLY A 279 -10.66 -21.64 32.36
N LEU A 280 -11.54 -20.88 31.68
CA LEU A 280 -11.85 -21.03 30.25
C LEU A 280 -11.22 -19.95 29.36
N GLY A 281 -10.44 -19.02 29.92
CA GLY A 281 -9.87 -17.89 29.17
C GLY A 281 -9.08 -18.29 27.92
N GLY A 282 -8.23 -19.32 28.02
CA GLY A 282 -7.47 -19.82 26.87
C GLY A 282 -8.35 -20.39 25.75
N PHE A 283 -9.43 -21.08 26.12
CA PHE A 283 -10.41 -21.60 25.17
C PHE A 283 -11.19 -20.46 24.48
N ALA A 284 -11.62 -19.45 25.24
CA ALA A 284 -12.33 -18.30 24.72
C ALA A 284 -11.47 -17.48 23.74
N ALA A 285 -10.18 -17.28 24.06
CA ALA A 285 -9.22 -16.66 23.14
C ALA A 285 -9.02 -17.51 21.88
N GLY A 286 -8.88 -18.83 22.02
CA GLY A 286 -8.72 -19.74 20.88
C GLY A 286 -9.94 -19.74 19.94
N PHE A 287 -11.15 -19.63 20.50
CA PHE A 287 -12.38 -19.49 19.71
C PHE A 287 -12.41 -18.19 18.90
N GLN A 288 -11.99 -17.07 19.49
CA GLN A 288 -11.87 -15.80 18.76
C GLN A 288 -10.82 -15.84 17.67
N TRP A 289 -9.65 -16.43 17.97
CA TRP A 289 -8.62 -16.64 16.97
C TRP A 289 -9.18 -17.46 15.79
N TYR A 290 -9.89 -18.55 16.05
CA TYR A 290 -10.49 -19.35 14.99
C TYR A 290 -11.49 -18.55 14.15
N GLY A 291 -12.42 -17.84 14.80
CA GLY A 291 -13.43 -17.03 14.12
C GLY A 291 -12.81 -15.93 13.24
N ARG A 292 -11.79 -15.22 13.72
CA ARG A 292 -11.23 -14.04 13.06
C ARG A 292 -10.01 -14.31 12.18
N GLN A 293 -9.14 -15.23 12.57
CA GLN A 293 -7.87 -15.55 11.89
C GLN A 293 -7.93 -16.77 10.99
N VAL A 294 -8.95 -17.63 11.13
CA VAL A 294 -9.14 -18.79 10.25
C VAL A 294 -10.34 -18.57 9.34
N LEU A 295 -11.53 -18.35 9.90
CA LEU A 295 -12.75 -18.15 9.11
C LEU A 295 -12.83 -16.74 8.51
N GLY A 296 -12.64 -15.72 9.35
CA GLY A 296 -12.78 -14.32 8.98
C GLY A 296 -11.61 -13.71 8.19
N LEU A 297 -10.48 -14.43 8.05
CA LEU A 297 -9.23 -13.88 7.51
C LEU A 297 -9.40 -13.20 6.14
N PHE A 298 -10.17 -13.82 5.25
CA PHE A 298 -10.54 -13.29 3.92
C PHE A 298 -12.05 -13.02 3.77
N PHE A 299 -12.78 -13.03 4.87
CA PHE A 299 -14.24 -12.94 4.91
C PHE A 299 -14.67 -11.81 5.88
N GLY A 300 -13.83 -10.79 6.01
CA GLY A 300 -14.04 -9.64 6.89
C GLY A 300 -13.31 -8.42 6.36
N HIS A 301 -12.53 -7.74 7.20
CA HIS A 301 -11.84 -6.50 6.84
C HIS A 301 -10.98 -6.57 5.57
N ALA A 302 -10.33 -7.71 5.28
CA ALA A 302 -9.60 -7.89 4.03
C ALA A 302 -10.50 -7.69 2.80
N THR A 303 -11.73 -8.20 2.84
CA THR A 303 -12.74 -8.04 1.78
C THR A 303 -13.32 -6.63 1.76
N TYR A 304 -13.66 -6.08 2.92
CA TYR A 304 -14.29 -4.76 3.00
C TYR A 304 -13.36 -3.68 2.45
N THR A 305 -12.12 -3.63 2.94
CA THR A 305 -11.16 -2.64 2.50
C THR A 305 -10.65 -2.91 1.07
N ALA A 306 -10.71 -4.16 0.58
CA ALA A 306 -10.47 -4.45 -0.83
C ALA A 306 -11.49 -3.77 -1.77
N PHE A 307 -12.73 -3.52 -1.36
CA PHE A 307 -13.67 -2.72 -2.18
C PHE A 307 -13.25 -1.26 -2.30
N ILE A 308 -12.71 -0.66 -1.23
CA ILE A 308 -12.13 0.69 -1.29
C ILE A 308 -10.95 0.69 -2.27
N GLY A 309 -10.08 -0.31 -2.12
CA GLY A 309 -9.01 -0.64 -3.05
C GLY A 309 -9.44 -0.67 -4.50
N ALA A 310 -10.42 -1.52 -4.81
CA ALA A 310 -10.98 -1.68 -6.14
C ALA A 310 -11.56 -0.37 -6.68
N GLY A 311 -12.30 0.38 -5.86
CA GLY A 311 -12.88 1.67 -6.25
C GLY A 311 -11.81 2.70 -6.67
N ILE A 312 -10.72 2.77 -5.90
CA ILE A 312 -9.57 3.63 -6.21
C ILE A 312 -8.82 3.14 -7.46
N GLY A 313 -8.62 1.83 -7.61
CA GLY A 313 -8.01 1.22 -8.80
C GLY A 313 -8.84 1.43 -10.07
N ILE A 314 -10.17 1.34 -10.00
CA ILE A 314 -11.05 1.66 -11.13
C ILE A 314 -10.95 3.15 -11.46
N ALA A 315 -10.98 4.01 -10.44
CA ALA A 315 -10.82 5.46 -10.60
C ALA A 315 -9.50 5.84 -11.29
N ARG A 316 -8.45 5.03 -11.13
CA ARG A 316 -7.18 5.25 -11.81
C ARG A 316 -7.31 5.15 -13.32
N GLN A 317 -8.05 4.16 -13.81
CA GLN A 317 -8.20 3.84 -15.23
C GLN A 317 -9.24 4.71 -15.96
N LEU A 318 -10.09 5.41 -15.22
CA LEU A 318 -11.12 6.26 -15.80
C LEU A 318 -10.54 7.60 -16.30
N PRO A 319 -11.01 8.14 -17.44
CA PRO A 319 -10.55 9.45 -17.92
C PRO A 319 -11.26 10.62 -17.23
N ASN A 320 -12.54 10.46 -16.86
CA ASN A 320 -13.39 11.55 -16.36
C ASN A 320 -13.33 11.69 -14.82
N PRO A 321 -12.99 12.88 -14.27
CA PRO A 321 -12.96 13.13 -12.82
C PRO A 321 -14.24 12.76 -12.07
N ARG A 322 -15.44 12.97 -12.65
CA ARG A 322 -16.71 12.61 -12.00
C ARG A 322 -16.84 11.10 -11.84
N GLN A 323 -16.45 10.34 -12.86
CA GLN A 323 -16.46 8.88 -12.80
C GLN A 323 -15.44 8.35 -11.79
N LYS A 324 -14.28 9.02 -11.63
CA LYS A 324 -13.30 8.70 -10.58
C LYS A 324 -13.88 8.82 -9.19
N VAL A 325 -14.50 9.97 -8.90
CA VAL A 325 -15.13 10.22 -7.60
C VAL A 325 -16.23 9.19 -7.36
N PHE A 326 -17.07 8.91 -8.37
CA PHE A 326 -18.11 7.90 -8.26
C PHE A 326 -17.55 6.51 -7.95
N ALA A 327 -16.47 6.07 -8.61
CA ALA A 327 -15.84 4.78 -8.34
C ALA A 327 -15.26 4.69 -6.93
N ILE A 328 -14.55 5.72 -6.46
CA ILE A 328 -13.99 5.80 -5.10
C ILE A 328 -15.11 5.74 -4.06
N VAL A 329 -16.14 6.59 -4.21
CA VAL A 329 -17.27 6.65 -3.27
C VAL A 329 -18.05 5.34 -3.28
N SER A 330 -18.27 4.72 -4.44
CA SER A 330 -18.98 3.44 -4.53
C SER A 330 -18.21 2.32 -3.81
N GLY A 331 -16.89 2.23 -4.01
CA GLY A 331 -16.05 1.25 -3.30
C GLY A 331 -16.12 1.44 -1.78
N PHE A 332 -16.08 2.69 -1.31
CA PHE A 332 -16.24 3.03 0.10
C PHE A 332 -17.63 2.67 0.66
N LEU A 333 -18.71 3.03 -0.03
CA LEU A 333 -20.07 2.73 0.43
C LEU A 333 -20.33 1.22 0.49
N VAL A 334 -19.82 0.44 -0.48
CA VAL A 334 -19.93 -1.02 -0.46
C VAL A 334 -19.13 -1.62 0.71
N ALA A 335 -17.94 -1.10 0.98
CA ALA A 335 -17.14 -1.53 2.14
C ALA A 335 -17.87 -1.28 3.47
N VAL A 336 -18.40 -0.07 3.65
CA VAL A 336 -19.19 0.30 4.84
C VAL A 336 -20.43 -0.58 4.96
N ALA A 337 -21.17 -0.80 3.87
CA ALA A 337 -22.36 -1.64 3.89
C ALA A 337 -22.05 -3.10 4.24
N ALA A 338 -20.98 -3.66 3.67
CA ALA A 338 -20.54 -5.02 3.96
C ALA A 338 -20.13 -5.16 5.44
N HIS A 339 -19.37 -4.20 5.96
CA HIS A 339 -18.92 -4.21 7.34
C HIS A 339 -20.08 -4.00 8.32
N PHE A 340 -20.91 -2.98 8.11
CA PHE A 340 -22.13 -2.75 8.89
C PHE A 340 -23.01 -4.00 8.92
N SER A 341 -23.20 -4.68 7.79
CA SER A 341 -24.04 -5.88 7.72
C SER A 341 -23.52 -7.01 8.60
N TRP A 342 -22.20 -7.15 8.75
CA TRP A 342 -21.58 -8.14 9.63
C TRP A 342 -21.84 -7.83 11.10
N ASP A 343 -21.56 -6.60 11.52
CA ASP A 343 -21.72 -6.18 12.92
C ASP A 343 -23.19 -6.17 13.36
N ALA A 344 -24.07 -5.66 12.51
CA ALA A 344 -25.51 -5.69 12.73
C ALA A 344 -25.99 -7.14 12.87
N TRP A 345 -25.52 -8.05 12.02
CA TRP A 345 -25.94 -9.45 12.09
C TRP A 345 -25.49 -10.15 13.38
N LEU A 346 -24.24 -9.94 13.79
CA LEU A 346 -23.73 -10.50 15.06
C LEU A 346 -24.57 -10.05 16.25
N THR A 347 -25.11 -8.83 16.19
CA THR A 347 -25.91 -8.25 17.26
C THR A 347 -27.37 -8.71 17.24
N PHE A 348 -28.01 -8.73 16.06
CA PHE A 348 -29.43 -9.07 15.92
C PHE A 348 -29.73 -10.58 15.87
N PHE A 349 -28.74 -11.39 15.49
CA PHE A 349 -28.88 -12.84 15.35
C PHE A 349 -27.75 -13.57 16.07
N PRO A 350 -27.70 -13.48 17.42
CA PRO A 350 -26.67 -14.15 18.21
C PRO A 350 -26.84 -15.67 18.12
N ILE A 351 -25.71 -16.38 17.99
CA ILE A 351 -25.71 -17.84 18.00
C ILE A 351 -25.98 -18.32 19.41
N GLN A 352 -26.91 -19.27 19.55
CA GLN A 352 -27.13 -19.96 20.81
C GLN A 352 -26.07 -21.06 21.00
N ASN A 353 -25.64 -21.27 22.25
CA ASN A 353 -24.75 -22.37 22.60
C ASN A 353 -25.43 -23.72 22.33
N SER A 354 -25.20 -24.26 21.13
CA SER A 354 -25.80 -25.50 20.65
C SER A 354 -24.73 -26.42 20.07
N VAL A 355 -25.05 -27.72 19.96
CA VAL A 355 -24.18 -28.72 19.31
C VAL A 355 -23.91 -28.37 17.84
N PHE A 356 -24.76 -27.56 17.23
CA PHE A 356 -24.64 -27.06 15.85
C PHE A 356 -23.96 -25.70 15.74
N GLY A 357 -23.55 -25.08 16.87
CA GLY A 357 -22.99 -23.72 16.88
C GLY A 357 -21.78 -23.56 15.97
N LEU A 358 -20.91 -24.59 15.87
CA LEU A 358 -19.79 -24.58 14.92
C LEU A 358 -20.27 -24.48 13.47
N VAL A 359 -21.24 -25.29 13.05
CA VAL A 359 -21.80 -25.25 11.69
C VAL A 359 -22.45 -23.90 11.42
N GLU A 360 -23.17 -23.35 12.40
CA GLU A 360 -23.82 -22.04 12.30
C GLU A 360 -22.81 -20.89 12.11
N ILE A 361 -21.65 -20.92 12.78
CA ILE A 361 -20.57 -19.94 12.57
C ILE A 361 -20.06 -19.95 11.13
N HIS A 362 -19.85 -21.15 10.57
CA HIS A 362 -19.35 -21.29 9.20
C HIS A 362 -20.38 -20.83 8.18
N LEU A 363 -21.63 -21.28 8.33
CA LEU A 363 -22.73 -20.91 7.44
C LEU A 363 -23.00 -19.42 7.50
N ARG A 364 -23.04 -18.80 8.69
CA ARG A 364 -23.20 -17.35 8.81
C ARG A 364 -22.08 -16.61 8.10
N THR A 365 -20.82 -16.99 8.34
CA THR A 365 -19.67 -16.37 7.67
C THR A 365 -19.84 -16.45 6.15
N LEU A 366 -20.11 -17.65 5.63
CA LEU A 366 -20.27 -17.87 4.19
C LEU A 366 -21.47 -17.11 3.59
N ILE A 367 -22.63 -17.12 4.24
CA ILE A 367 -23.85 -16.49 3.71
C ILE A 367 -23.74 -14.96 3.76
N MET A 368 -23.21 -14.40 4.84
CA MET A 368 -23.16 -12.94 5.02
C MET A 368 -22.01 -12.32 4.22
N THR A 369 -20.81 -12.87 4.38
CA THR A 369 -19.60 -12.25 3.84
C THR A 369 -19.17 -12.88 2.52
N GLY A 370 -19.63 -14.10 2.23
CA GLY A 370 -19.30 -14.79 0.98
C GLY A 370 -19.75 -14.08 -0.29
N PRO A 371 -20.95 -13.48 -0.38
CA PRO A 371 -21.33 -12.68 -1.55
C PRO A 371 -20.39 -11.51 -1.80
N PHE A 372 -19.96 -10.81 -0.74
CA PHE A 372 -19.01 -9.71 -0.81
C PHE A 372 -17.60 -10.20 -1.23
N THR A 373 -17.11 -11.27 -0.62
CA THR A 373 -15.82 -11.88 -0.99
C THR A 373 -15.85 -12.40 -2.43
N ALA A 374 -16.96 -13.00 -2.87
CA ALA A 374 -17.14 -13.44 -4.26
C ALA A 374 -17.13 -12.25 -5.24
N ALA A 375 -17.74 -11.13 -4.88
CA ALA A 375 -17.70 -9.91 -5.68
C ALA A 375 -16.28 -9.33 -5.78
N VAL A 376 -15.50 -9.30 -4.70
CA VAL A 376 -14.07 -8.92 -4.74
C VAL A 376 -13.27 -9.87 -5.62
N ILE A 377 -13.47 -11.19 -5.49
CA ILE A 377 -12.82 -12.19 -6.34
C ILE A 377 -13.19 -11.97 -7.81
N ALA A 378 -14.46 -11.68 -8.12
CA ALA A 378 -14.89 -11.38 -9.48
C ALA A 378 -14.17 -10.13 -10.01
N LEU A 379 -14.13 -9.02 -9.25
CA LEU A 379 -13.41 -7.81 -9.63
C LEU A 379 -11.92 -8.07 -9.86
N LEU A 380 -11.29 -8.87 -9.00
CA LEU A 380 -9.89 -9.30 -9.14
C LEU A 380 -9.68 -10.10 -10.43
N LEU A 381 -10.54 -11.08 -10.72
CA LEU A 381 -10.43 -11.90 -11.93
C LEU A 381 -10.65 -11.06 -13.20
N PHE A 382 -11.59 -10.12 -13.17
CA PHE A 382 -11.80 -9.17 -14.28
C PHE A 382 -10.59 -8.24 -14.46
N GLY A 383 -10.02 -7.73 -13.37
CA GLY A 383 -8.80 -6.92 -13.38
C GLY A 383 -7.63 -7.66 -14.01
N ILE A 384 -7.31 -8.87 -13.52
CA ILE A 384 -6.26 -9.72 -14.07
C ILE A 384 -6.49 -10.02 -15.56
N HIS A 385 -7.75 -10.25 -15.96
CA HIS A 385 -8.06 -10.52 -17.36
C HIS A 385 -7.81 -9.29 -18.25
N TYR A 386 -8.23 -8.11 -17.80
CA TYR A 386 -8.04 -6.85 -18.52
C TYR A 386 -6.56 -6.48 -18.65
N GLU A 387 -5.80 -6.65 -17.57
CA GLU A 387 -4.36 -6.42 -17.53
C GLU A 387 -3.62 -7.40 -18.47
N ALA A 388 -3.98 -8.69 -18.45
CA ALA A 388 -3.41 -9.69 -19.34
C ALA A 388 -3.68 -9.40 -20.83
N GLN A 389 -4.88 -8.91 -21.19
CA GLN A 389 -5.17 -8.49 -22.57
C GLN A 389 -4.30 -7.31 -23.00
N SER A 390 -4.13 -6.33 -22.11
CA SER A 390 -3.31 -5.14 -22.34
C SER A 390 -1.83 -5.50 -22.53
N LEU A 391 -1.31 -6.41 -21.70
CA LEU A 391 0.05 -6.94 -21.83
C LEU A 391 0.28 -7.65 -23.17
N VAL A 392 -0.70 -8.45 -23.62
CA VAL A 392 -0.60 -9.15 -24.92
C VAL A 392 -0.52 -8.16 -26.09
N ASP A 393 -1.26 -7.05 -26.02
CA ASP A 393 -1.17 -5.98 -27.02
C ASP A 393 0.24 -5.36 -27.05
N GLN A 394 0.82 -5.05 -25.87
CA GLN A 394 2.18 -4.52 -25.78
C GLN A 394 3.24 -5.51 -26.28
N PHE A 395 3.09 -6.80 -25.97
CA PHE A 395 4.00 -7.84 -26.49
C PHE A 395 3.97 -7.90 -28.01
N LYS A 396 2.79 -7.79 -28.64
CA LYS A 396 2.67 -7.75 -30.11
C LYS A 396 3.33 -6.50 -30.68
N LYS A 397 3.09 -5.34 -30.08
CA LYS A 397 3.70 -4.06 -30.47
C LYS A 397 5.23 -4.10 -30.36
N GLU A 398 5.80 -4.72 -29.31
CA GLU A 398 7.26 -4.85 -29.16
C GLU A 398 7.85 -5.87 -30.12
N ALA A 399 7.20 -7.01 -30.33
CA ALA A 399 7.64 -8.01 -31.30
C ALA A 399 7.66 -7.45 -32.73
N ALA A 400 6.71 -6.58 -33.08
CA ALA A 400 6.65 -5.93 -34.39
C ALA A 400 7.83 -4.97 -34.65
N ASN A 401 8.47 -4.43 -33.60
CA ASN A 401 9.63 -3.55 -33.74
C ASN A 401 10.90 -4.29 -34.20
N GLY A 402 10.92 -5.64 -34.15
CA GLY A 402 12.05 -6.44 -34.63
C GLY A 402 13.35 -6.31 -33.81
N THR A 403 13.30 -5.70 -32.62
CA THR A 403 14.47 -5.44 -31.76
C THR A 403 15.01 -6.70 -31.07
N GLY A 404 14.29 -7.84 -31.15
CA GLY A 404 14.67 -9.11 -30.52
C GLY A 404 14.45 -9.15 -29.00
N THR A 405 13.87 -8.11 -28.42
CA THR A 405 13.49 -8.06 -27.00
C THR A 405 12.37 -9.07 -26.70
N ILE A 406 11.34 -9.12 -27.55
CA ILE A 406 10.24 -10.09 -27.48
C ILE A 406 10.09 -10.76 -28.86
N LEU A 407 10.10 -12.09 -28.89
CA LEU A 407 9.90 -12.85 -30.12
C LEU A 407 8.41 -13.21 -30.30
N PRO A 408 7.90 -13.30 -31.54
CA PRO A 408 6.50 -13.71 -31.79
C PRO A 408 6.12 -15.03 -31.13
N ASP A 409 7.03 -16.02 -31.12
CA ASP A 409 6.82 -17.34 -30.51
C ASP A 409 6.79 -17.31 -28.97
N GLU A 410 7.31 -16.25 -28.37
CA GLU A 410 7.31 -16.06 -26.91
C GLU A 410 5.98 -15.48 -26.42
N ILE A 411 5.23 -14.78 -27.27
CA ILE A 411 3.97 -14.11 -26.88
C ILE A 411 2.96 -15.09 -26.27
N PRO A 412 2.68 -16.28 -26.86
CA PRO A 412 1.72 -17.22 -26.28
C PRO A 412 2.19 -17.80 -24.94
N ILE A 413 3.49 -17.77 -24.65
CA ILE A 413 4.08 -18.21 -23.38
C ILE A 413 3.95 -17.08 -22.36
N LEU A 414 4.33 -15.86 -22.73
CA LEU A 414 4.28 -14.67 -21.89
C LEU A 414 2.85 -14.27 -21.51
N ALA A 415 1.88 -14.48 -22.40
CA ALA A 415 0.47 -14.16 -22.19
C ALA A 415 -0.20 -14.94 -21.04
N SER A 416 0.36 -16.08 -20.61
CA SER A 416 -0.30 -16.96 -19.63
C SER A 416 0.65 -17.29 -18.47
N PRO A 417 0.30 -16.93 -17.21
CA PRO A 417 1.10 -17.28 -16.03
C PRO A 417 1.41 -18.78 -15.92
N TRP A 418 0.44 -19.63 -16.28
CA TRP A 418 0.60 -21.08 -16.27
C TRP A 418 1.57 -21.58 -17.34
N ARG A 419 1.55 -20.98 -18.55
CA ARG A 419 2.51 -21.32 -19.60
C ARG A 419 3.91 -20.83 -19.23
N ARG A 420 4.04 -19.64 -18.64
CA ARG A 420 5.30 -19.14 -18.06
C ARG A 420 5.87 -20.13 -17.04
N LEU A 421 5.05 -20.58 -16.07
CA LEU A 421 5.46 -21.55 -15.06
C LEU A 421 5.87 -22.89 -15.68
N ARG A 422 5.06 -23.45 -16.59
CA ARG A 422 5.38 -24.70 -17.29
C ARG A 422 6.69 -24.60 -18.08
N HIS A 423 6.94 -23.48 -18.74
CA HIS A 423 8.18 -23.24 -19.47
C HIS A 423 9.39 -23.19 -18.51
N ARG A 424 9.24 -22.53 -17.35
CA ARG A 424 10.28 -22.52 -16.30
C ARG A 424 10.55 -23.91 -15.73
N LEU A 425 9.50 -24.69 -15.46
CA LEU A 425 9.65 -26.06 -14.96
C LEU A 425 10.28 -27.00 -15.99
N ARG A 426 10.02 -26.82 -17.29
CA ARG A 426 10.74 -27.53 -18.36
C ARG A 426 12.21 -27.12 -18.44
N ALA A 427 12.52 -25.83 -18.27
CA ALA A 427 13.91 -25.38 -18.19
C ALA A 427 14.62 -25.96 -16.96
N LEU A 428 13.92 -26.09 -15.83
CA LEU A 428 14.43 -26.76 -14.62
C LEU A 428 14.79 -28.21 -14.90
N SER A 429 13.93 -28.95 -15.61
CA SER A 429 14.16 -30.38 -15.87
C SER A 429 15.33 -30.64 -16.83
N HIS A 430 15.65 -29.71 -17.74
CA HIS A 430 16.73 -29.88 -18.72
C HIS A 430 18.05 -29.20 -18.32
N GLY A 431 17.98 -28.05 -17.63
CA GLY A 431 19.14 -27.21 -17.31
C GLY A 431 19.30 -26.87 -15.84
N GLY A 432 18.54 -27.52 -14.96
CA GLY A 432 18.60 -27.34 -13.51
C GLY A 432 18.15 -25.96 -13.03
N PHE A 433 18.42 -25.68 -11.75
CA PHE A 433 17.92 -24.48 -11.08
C PHE A 433 18.43 -23.17 -11.70
N ARG A 434 19.65 -23.17 -12.25
CA ARG A 434 20.22 -22.01 -12.94
C ARG A 434 19.43 -21.65 -14.20
N ALA A 435 19.01 -22.64 -15.00
CA ALA A 435 18.18 -22.43 -16.18
C ALA A 435 16.78 -21.90 -15.81
N TYR A 436 16.18 -22.44 -14.74
CA TYR A 436 14.93 -21.92 -14.18
C TYR A 436 15.04 -20.43 -13.82
N LEU A 437 16.10 -20.05 -13.08
CA LEU A 437 16.32 -18.67 -12.66
C LEU A 437 16.60 -17.73 -13.83
N LYS A 438 17.44 -18.14 -14.81
CA LYS A 438 17.73 -17.34 -16.02
C LYS A 438 16.44 -17.05 -16.78
N LEU A 439 15.63 -18.08 -17.03
CA LEU A 439 14.35 -17.94 -17.74
C LEU A 439 13.33 -17.12 -16.94
N ALA A 440 13.27 -17.29 -15.61
CA ALA A 440 12.41 -16.49 -14.75
C ALA A 440 12.80 -15.00 -14.79
N ARG A 441 14.10 -14.68 -14.78
CA ARG A 441 14.62 -13.30 -14.90
C ARG A 441 14.32 -12.70 -16.27
N LEU A 442 14.52 -13.45 -17.36
CA LEU A 442 14.19 -13.01 -18.72
C LEU A 442 12.70 -12.67 -18.84
N GLN A 443 11.83 -13.61 -18.46
CA GLN A 443 10.38 -13.40 -18.54
C GLN A 443 9.89 -12.26 -17.63
N SER A 444 10.52 -12.06 -16.47
CA SER A 444 10.20 -10.91 -15.61
C SER A 444 10.62 -9.60 -16.28
N ALA A 445 11.83 -9.52 -16.84
CA ALA A 445 12.27 -8.33 -17.56
C ALA A 445 11.40 -8.01 -18.80
N GLN A 446 10.87 -9.03 -19.49
CA GLN A 446 9.93 -8.86 -20.60
C GLN A 446 8.56 -8.33 -20.14
N LEU A 447 8.08 -8.78 -18.97
CA LEU A 447 6.87 -8.25 -18.34
C LEU A 447 7.08 -6.79 -17.89
N ASP A 448 8.17 -6.50 -17.19
CA ASP A 448 8.53 -5.13 -16.75
C ASP A 448 8.55 -4.16 -17.95
N LEU A 449 9.13 -4.57 -19.09
CA LEU A 449 9.13 -3.77 -20.32
C LEU A 449 7.72 -3.53 -20.88
N ALA A 450 6.89 -4.56 -20.93
CA ALA A 450 5.53 -4.43 -21.46
C ALA A 450 4.63 -3.58 -20.55
N MET A 451 4.78 -3.69 -19.23
CA MET A 451 4.09 -2.83 -18.26
C MET A 451 4.51 -1.37 -18.41
N GLU A 452 5.82 -1.07 -18.41
CA GLU A 452 6.32 0.31 -18.61
C GLU A 452 5.76 0.92 -19.91
N ARG A 453 5.72 0.14 -21.00
CA ARG A 453 5.13 0.56 -22.27
C ARG A 453 3.62 0.83 -22.17
N TRP A 454 2.89 -0.04 -21.48
CA TRP A 454 1.46 0.14 -21.24
C TRP A 454 1.18 1.43 -20.47
N HIS A 455 1.87 1.66 -19.35
CA HIS A 455 1.70 2.89 -18.56
C HIS A 455 2.08 4.15 -19.33
N ARG A 456 3.12 4.07 -20.16
CA ARG A 456 3.55 5.18 -21.02
C ARG A 456 2.50 5.53 -22.07
N GLU A 457 1.87 4.54 -22.69
CA GLU A 457 0.76 4.76 -23.63
C GLU A 457 -0.45 5.43 -22.95
N ARG A 458 -0.67 5.14 -21.66
CA ARG A 458 -1.69 5.80 -20.82
C ARG A 458 -1.26 7.16 -20.22
N GLN A 459 -0.03 7.62 -20.50
CA GLN A 459 0.55 8.86 -19.96
C GLN A 459 0.60 8.91 -18.43
N GLU A 460 0.91 7.78 -17.80
CA GLU A 460 0.80 7.65 -16.33
C GLU A 460 2.09 7.84 -15.57
N ILE A 461 3.24 7.71 -16.25
CA ILE A 461 4.57 7.78 -15.66
C ILE A 461 5.26 9.08 -16.09
N ASP A 462 5.91 9.75 -15.14
CA ASP A 462 6.66 11.00 -15.37
C ASP A 462 8.13 10.76 -15.78
N THR A 463 8.53 9.50 -16.04
CA THR A 463 9.92 9.09 -16.30
C THR A 463 10.38 9.40 -17.73
N PRO A 464 11.67 9.72 -17.96
CA PRO A 464 12.20 9.96 -19.30
C PRO A 464 12.11 8.72 -20.20
N LEU A 465 12.13 8.94 -21.53
CA LEU A 465 12.14 7.87 -22.53
C LEU A 465 13.22 6.80 -22.25
N GLU A 466 14.36 7.23 -21.68
CA GLU A 466 15.52 6.42 -21.30
C GLU A 466 15.21 5.22 -20.37
N ALA A 467 14.14 5.27 -19.58
CA ALA A 467 13.75 4.17 -18.70
C ALA A 467 13.32 2.91 -19.49
N GLU A 468 12.55 3.10 -20.56
CA GLU A 468 12.12 2.02 -21.45
C GLU A 468 13.31 1.40 -22.19
N ASP A 469 14.24 2.22 -22.67
CA ASP A 469 15.46 1.72 -23.33
C ASP A 469 16.38 0.96 -22.35
N ALA A 470 16.42 1.35 -21.08
CA ALA A 470 17.12 0.60 -20.05
C ALA A 470 16.47 -0.79 -19.83
N LEU A 471 15.14 -0.88 -19.85
CA LEU A 471 14.43 -2.16 -19.78
C LEU A 471 14.68 -3.02 -21.03
N ARG A 472 14.68 -2.45 -22.24
CA ARG A 472 15.07 -3.17 -23.46
C ARG A 472 16.49 -3.75 -23.36
N ARG A 473 17.46 -2.93 -22.92
CA ARG A 473 18.84 -3.39 -22.69
C ARG A 473 18.91 -4.52 -21.67
N ARG A 474 18.12 -4.43 -20.58
CA ARG A 474 18.04 -5.49 -19.56
C ARG A 474 17.50 -6.79 -20.15
N VAL A 475 16.47 -6.75 -21.00
CA VAL A 475 15.94 -7.95 -21.67
C VAL A 475 17.00 -8.60 -22.56
N ILE A 476 17.68 -7.82 -23.40
CA ILE A 476 18.75 -8.32 -24.29
C ILE A 476 19.89 -8.94 -23.48
N ALA A 477 20.30 -8.30 -22.39
CA ALA A 477 21.35 -8.79 -21.50
C ALA A 477 20.99 -10.12 -20.80
N GLN A 478 19.71 -10.38 -20.50
CA GLN A 478 19.27 -11.65 -19.93
C GLN A 478 19.10 -12.76 -20.98
N ARG A 479 19.03 -12.40 -22.27
CA ARG A 479 18.90 -13.35 -23.38
C ARG A 479 20.25 -13.96 -23.76
N GLY A 480 21.33 -13.17 -23.76
CA GLY A 480 22.72 -13.68 -23.81
C GLY A 480 23.01 -14.60 -22.62
#